data_AF-A0A1G9JS41-F1
#
_entry.id   AF-A0A1G9JS41-F1
#
_cell.length_a   1.000
_cell.length_b   1.000
_cell.length_c   1.000
_cell.angle_alpha   90.00
_cell.angle_beta   90.00
_cell.angle_gamma   90.00
#
_symmetry.space_group_name_H-M   'P 1'
#
loop_
_entity.id
_entity.type
_entity.pdbx_description
1 polymer ?
#
loop_
_entity_poly.entity_id
_entity_poly.type
_entity_poly.pdbx_seq_one_letter_code
_entity_poly.pdbx_strand_id
1 'polypeptide(L)'
;MPLAGAKGYFMIEANIRINVPPSKRLDFLQTLQAALEVVRQEPGCLSCNCFTDVEEENAFVFKEVWDTREDLETHMQSVIFNALIGALSQLENKPEIRFNTISSSVGLESFDSERSSTLPGHKELLPSLSSILNGDSPARH
;
A
#
# COMPACT_ATOMS: atom_id res chain seq x y z
N MET A 1 -28.89 15.78 11.19
CA MET A 1 -29.52 14.53 11.68
C MET A 1 -28.74 13.36 11.11
N PRO A 2 -28.11 12.50 11.92
CA PRO A 2 -27.49 11.28 11.42
C PRO A 2 -28.58 10.22 11.22
N LEU A 3 -28.51 9.48 10.12
CA LEU A 3 -29.38 8.34 9.84
C LEU A 3 -29.02 7.20 10.81
N ALA A 4 -30.04 6.70 11.52
CA ALA A 4 -29.93 5.52 12.36
C ALA A 4 -29.54 4.29 11.51
N GLY A 5 -28.47 3.59 11.88
CA GLY A 5 -28.23 2.21 11.45
C GLY A 5 -26.96 1.90 10.65
N ALA A 6 -26.12 2.87 10.28
CA ALA A 6 -24.83 2.54 9.68
C ALA A 6 -23.84 2.15 10.79
N LYS A 7 -23.63 0.85 11.01
CA LYS A 7 -22.35 0.39 11.59
C LYS A 7 -21.27 0.90 10.63
N GLY A 8 -20.52 1.92 11.04
CA GLY A 8 -19.32 2.31 10.31
C GLY A 8 -18.34 1.16 10.40
N TYR A 9 -18.14 0.43 9.30
CA TYR A 9 -17.07 -0.55 9.21
C TYR A 9 -15.78 0.24 8.98
N PHE A 10 -14.95 0.27 10.02
CA PHE A 10 -13.66 0.91 9.97
C PHE A 10 -12.61 -0.16 9.67
N MET A 11 -12.07 -0.16 8.45
CA MET A 11 -10.93 -1.01 8.12
C MET A 11 -9.66 -0.43 8.73
N ILE A 12 -8.66 -1.26 8.98
CA ILE A 12 -7.35 -0.81 9.45
C ILE A 12 -6.32 -1.01 8.35
N GLU A 13 -5.53 0.01 8.09
CA GLU A 13 -4.39 -0.06 7.18
C GLU A 13 -3.10 -0.04 7.99
N ALA A 14 -2.27 -1.07 7.83
CA ALA A 14 -0.92 -1.11 8.35
C ALA A 14 0.06 -0.71 7.24
N ASN A 15 0.94 0.24 7.52
CA ASN A 15 2.02 0.64 6.63
C ASN A 15 3.35 0.50 7.35
N ILE A 16 4.28 -0.20 6.72
CA ILE A 16 5.65 -0.38 7.20
C ILE A 16 6.59 0.17 6.13
N ARG A 17 7.27 1.28 6.41
CA ARG A 17 8.36 1.80 5.57
C ARG A 17 9.68 1.23 6.02
N ILE A 18 10.44 0.72 5.07
CA ILE A 18 11.65 -0.05 5.33
C ILE A 18 12.74 0.45 4.37
N ASN A 19 13.94 0.66 4.89
CA ASN A 19 15.14 0.88 4.07
C ASN A 19 16.08 -0.32 4.28
N VAL A 20 16.39 -1.03 3.20
CA VAL A 20 17.15 -2.29 3.25
C VAL A 20 18.56 -2.06 2.72
N PRO A 21 19.62 -2.55 3.38
CA PRO A 21 20.97 -2.49 2.82
C PRO A 21 21.01 -3.11 1.42
N PRO A 22 21.70 -2.49 0.44
CA PRO A 22 21.76 -3.01 -0.94
C PRO A 22 22.18 -4.48 -1.02
N SER A 23 23.11 -4.90 -0.15
CA SER A 23 23.61 -6.28 -0.06
C SER A 23 22.57 -7.31 0.42
N LYS A 24 21.45 -6.86 1.01
CA LYS A 24 20.36 -7.69 1.53
C LYS A 24 19.08 -7.58 0.72
N ARG A 25 19.05 -6.74 -0.31
CA ARG A 25 17.88 -6.48 -1.15
C ARG A 25 17.24 -7.74 -1.72
N LEU A 26 18.03 -8.63 -2.32
CA LEU A 26 17.52 -9.84 -2.96
C LEU A 26 16.91 -10.81 -1.94
N ASP A 27 17.63 -11.10 -0.86
CA ASP A 27 17.18 -11.96 0.24
C ASP A 27 15.88 -11.42 0.86
N PHE A 28 15.82 -10.09 1.03
CA PHE A 28 14.64 -9.40 1.57
C PHE A 28 13.43 -9.58 0.65
N LEU A 29 13.58 -9.33 -0.66
CA LEU A 29 12.50 -9.48 -1.63
C LEU A 29 11.97 -10.92 -1.70
N GLN A 30 12.86 -11.91 -1.67
CA GLN A 30 12.47 -13.32 -1.68
C GLN A 30 11.69 -13.69 -0.40
N THR A 31 12.18 -13.27 0.76
CA THR A 31 11.52 -13.51 2.05
C THR A 31 10.15 -12.83 2.10
N LEU A 32 10.09 -11.57 1.63
CA LEU A 32 8.86 -10.79 1.65
C LEU A 32 7.82 -11.34 0.67
N GLN A 33 8.24 -11.86 -0.49
CA GLN A 33 7.33 -12.53 -1.43
C GLN A 33 6.63 -13.72 -0.79
N ALA A 34 7.37 -14.56 -0.06
CA ALA A 34 6.78 -15.68 0.66
C ALA A 34 5.83 -15.21 1.79
N ALA A 35 6.22 -14.15 2.53
CA ALA A 35 5.38 -13.58 3.57
C ALA A 35 4.06 -13.02 3.01
N LEU A 36 4.11 -12.27 1.90
CA LEU A 36 2.94 -11.71 1.21
C LEU A 36 1.91 -12.78 0.88
N GLU A 37 2.34 -13.94 0.40
CA GLU A 37 1.43 -15.05 0.06
C GLU A 37 0.72 -15.62 1.28
N VAL A 38 1.43 -15.74 2.41
CA VAL A 38 0.86 -16.23 3.67
C VAL A 38 -0.11 -15.21 4.24
N VAL A 39 0.28 -13.94 4.35
CA VAL A 39 -0.55 -12.88 4.96
C VAL A 39 -1.86 -12.69 4.19
N ARG A 40 -1.84 -12.78 2.86
CA ARG A 40 -3.07 -12.70 2.04
C ARG A 40 -4.11 -13.77 2.36
N GLN A 41 -3.70 -14.89 2.95
CA GLN A 41 -4.59 -15.98 3.32
C GLN A 41 -5.05 -15.88 4.78
N GLU A 42 -4.55 -14.91 5.54
CA GLU A 42 -4.98 -14.70 6.92
C GLU A 42 -6.42 -14.17 6.95
N PRO A 43 -7.27 -14.67 7.86
CA PRO A 43 -8.63 -14.17 8.02
C PRO A 43 -8.65 -12.65 8.22
N GLY A 44 -9.53 -11.96 7.49
CA GLY A 44 -9.68 -10.51 7.56
C GLY A 44 -8.64 -9.71 6.79
N CYS A 45 -7.62 -10.34 6.17
CA CYS A 45 -6.73 -9.63 5.25
C CYS A 45 -7.47 -9.30 3.95
N LEU A 46 -7.71 -8.01 3.71
CA LEU A 46 -8.37 -7.50 2.50
C LEU A 46 -7.37 -7.23 1.36
N SER A 47 -6.17 -6.74 1.71
CA SER A 47 -5.06 -6.62 0.76
C SER A 47 -3.72 -6.64 1.48
N CYS A 48 -2.68 -7.09 0.77
CA CYS A 48 -1.33 -7.13 1.26
C CYS A 48 -0.36 -7.01 0.07
N ASN A 49 0.36 -5.90 0.03
CA ASN A 49 1.18 -5.48 -1.11
C ASN A 49 2.51 -4.87 -0.63
N CYS A 50 3.54 -5.02 -1.45
CA CYS A 50 4.81 -4.32 -1.28
C CYS A 50 5.03 -3.39 -2.47
N PHE A 51 5.48 -2.18 -2.18
CA PHE A 51 5.88 -1.16 -3.14
C PHE A 51 7.36 -0.85 -2.94
N THR A 52 8.04 -0.47 -4.01
CA THR A 52 9.40 0.09 -3.98
C THR A 52 9.31 1.55 -4.38
N ASP A 53 10.14 2.38 -3.78
CA ASP A 53 10.30 3.76 -4.25
C ASP A 53 11.02 3.76 -5.62
N VAL A 54 10.65 4.71 -6.49
CA VAL A 54 11.20 4.84 -7.84
C VAL A 54 12.48 5.67 -7.88
N GLU A 55 12.68 6.54 -6.89
CA GLU A 55 13.88 7.37 -6.71
C GLU A 55 14.86 6.68 -5.74
N GLU A 56 14.35 5.98 -4.74
CA GLU A 56 15.14 5.25 -3.74
C GLU A 56 14.98 3.74 -3.88
N GLU A 57 15.81 3.10 -4.72
CA GLU A 57 15.67 1.69 -5.05
C GLU A 57 15.51 0.78 -3.82
N ASN A 58 16.22 1.05 -2.72
CA ASN A 58 16.22 0.24 -1.50
C ASN A 58 15.17 0.62 -0.45
N ALA A 59 14.30 1.58 -0.75
CA ALA A 59 13.18 1.96 0.07
C ALA A 59 11.93 1.17 -0.35
N PHE A 60 11.28 0.55 0.63
CA PHE A 60 10.09 -0.26 0.44
C PHE A 60 8.96 0.20 1.34
N VAL A 61 7.74 0.04 0.86
CA VAL A 61 6.52 0.19 1.65
C VAL A 61 5.76 -1.11 1.59
N PHE A 62 5.68 -1.78 2.74
CA PHE A 62 4.80 -2.92 2.93
C PHE A 62 3.47 -2.42 3.49
N LYS A 63 2.38 -2.71 2.78
CA LYS A 63 1.05 -2.17 3.07
C LYS A 63 0.03 -3.29 3.13
N GLU A 64 -0.74 -3.28 4.19
CA GLU A 64 -1.81 -4.25 4.44
C GLU A 64 -3.10 -3.51 4.78
N VAL A 65 -4.23 -4.07 4.37
CA VAL A 65 -5.56 -3.61 4.76
C VAL A 65 -6.29 -4.77 5.39
N TRP A 66 -6.84 -4.53 6.58
CA TRP A 66 -7.53 -5.49 7.42
C TRP A 66 -8.98 -5.07 7.61
N ASP A 67 -9.90 -6.04 7.60
CA ASP A 67 -11.35 -5.84 7.73
C ASP A 67 -11.71 -5.24 9.10
N THR A 68 -11.05 -5.75 10.15
CA THR A 68 -11.25 -5.26 11.53
C THR A 68 -9.93 -5.01 12.26
N ARG A 69 -10.01 -4.32 13.40
CA ARG A 69 -8.85 -4.15 14.29
C ARG A 69 -8.41 -5.48 14.89
N GLU A 70 -9.36 -6.34 15.21
CA GLU A 70 -9.15 -7.66 15.79
C GLU A 70 -8.38 -8.58 14.84
N ASP A 71 -8.66 -8.52 13.54
CA ASP A 71 -7.91 -9.28 12.53
C ASP A 71 -6.45 -8.81 12.47
N LEU A 72 -6.21 -7.49 12.46
CA LEU A 72 -4.85 -6.95 12.53
C LEU A 72 -4.13 -7.37 13.83
N GLU A 73 -4.78 -7.31 14.99
CA GLU A 73 -4.15 -7.74 16.26
C GLU A 73 -3.79 -9.22 16.23
N THR A 74 -4.64 -10.04 15.61
CA THR A 74 -4.36 -11.47 15.39
C THR A 74 -3.14 -11.65 14.50
N HIS A 75 -3.07 -10.90 13.39
CA HIS A 75 -1.90 -10.88 12.52
C HIS A 75 -0.63 -10.44 13.26
N MET A 76 -0.69 -9.41 14.11
CA MET A 76 0.43 -8.92 14.89
C MET A 76 0.98 -9.96 15.89
N GLN A 77 0.17 -10.96 16.26
CA GLN A 77 0.58 -12.08 17.11
C GLN A 77 1.06 -13.30 16.30
N SER A 78 0.92 -13.28 14.98
CA SER A 78 1.28 -14.40 14.10
C SER A 78 2.79 -14.68 14.09
N VAL A 79 3.16 -15.91 13.74
CA VAL A 79 4.56 -16.31 13.58
C VAL A 79 5.23 -15.52 12.46
N ILE A 80 4.51 -15.26 11.36
CA ILE A 80 5.06 -14.57 10.18
C ILE A 80 5.33 -13.09 10.48
N PHE A 81 4.43 -12.39 11.16
CA PHE A 81 4.65 -11.00 11.55
C PHE A 81 5.79 -10.86 12.54
N ASN A 82 5.85 -11.73 13.56
CA ASN A 82 6.94 -11.72 14.53
C ASN A 82 8.31 -11.99 13.87
N ALA A 83 8.35 -12.91 12.89
CA ALA A 83 9.56 -13.15 12.11
C ALA A 83 9.96 -11.92 11.27
N LEU A 84 8.99 -11.27 10.62
CA LEU A 84 9.21 -10.03 9.86
C LEU A 84 9.77 -8.93 10.76
N ILE A 85 9.11 -8.60 11.87
CA ILE A 85 9.58 -7.58 12.82
C ILE A 85 10.95 -7.95 13.39
N GLY A 86 11.19 -9.23 13.68
CA GLY A 86 12.50 -9.73 14.10
C GLY A 86 13.59 -9.42 13.08
N ALA A 87 13.37 -9.72 11.80
CA ALA A 87 14.31 -9.41 10.73
C ALA A 87 14.51 -7.89 10.55
N LEU A 88 13.43 -7.11 10.55
CA LEU A 88 13.48 -5.66 10.39
C LEU A 88 14.17 -4.96 11.57
N SER A 89 14.11 -5.53 12.77
CA SER A 89 14.77 -4.97 13.95
C SER A 89 16.30 -4.92 13.83
N GLN A 90 16.90 -5.75 12.94
CA GLN A 90 18.34 -5.84 12.70
C GLN A 90 18.86 -4.80 11.71
N LEU A 91 17.96 -4.05 11.05
CA LEU A 91 18.36 -3.00 10.12
C LEU A 91 18.97 -1.81 10.88
N GLU A 92 19.98 -1.19 10.26
CA GLU A 92 20.60 0.04 10.77
C GLU A 92 19.57 1.17 10.84
N ASN A 93 18.78 1.33 9.78
CA ASN A 93 17.64 2.22 9.72
C ASN A 93 16.40 1.49 10.23
N LYS A 94 15.83 1.97 11.35
CA LYS A 94 14.62 1.38 11.91
C LYS A 94 13.42 1.57 10.96
N PRO A 95 12.57 0.54 10.80
CA PRO A 95 11.36 0.70 10.02
C PRO A 95 10.40 1.69 10.70
N GLU A 96 9.67 2.43 9.89
CA GLU A 96 8.54 3.23 10.37
C GLU A 96 7.26 2.41 10.22
N ILE A 97 6.51 2.23 11.31
CA ILE A 97 5.23 1.51 11.31
C ILE A 97 4.12 2.51 11.63
N ARG A 98 3.07 2.54 10.81
CA ARG A 98 1.86 3.34 11.02
C ARG A 98 0.61 2.50 10.84
N PHE A 99 -0.37 2.74 11.69
CA PHE A 99 -1.71 2.17 11.57
C PHE A 99 -2.71 3.30 11.34
N ASN A 100 -3.49 3.20 10.27
CA ASN A 100 -4.51 4.16 9.92
C ASN A 100 -5.88 3.50 10.01
N THR A 101 -6.87 4.24 10.49
CA THR A 101 -8.27 3.82 10.44
C THR A 101 -8.92 4.39 9.18
N ILE A 102 -9.43 3.51 8.32
CA ILE A 102 -10.11 3.89 7.09
C ILE A 102 -11.62 3.86 7.34
N SER A 103 -12.24 5.05 7.35
CA SER A 103 -13.70 5.20 7.46
C SER A 103 -14.43 4.94 6.14
N SER A 104 -13.78 5.15 5.00
CA SER A 104 -14.33 4.93 3.66
C SER A 104 -13.22 4.88 2.62
N SER A 105 -13.42 4.11 1.56
CA SER A 105 -12.60 4.13 0.34
C SER A 105 -13.53 4.18 -0.86
N VAL A 106 -13.26 5.10 -1.78
CA VAL A 106 -14.05 5.30 -3.00
C VAL A 106 -13.13 5.18 -4.20
N GLY A 107 -13.55 4.40 -5.21
CA GLY A 107 -12.80 4.27 -6.45
C GLY A 107 -13.08 5.42 -7.40
N LEU A 108 -12.38 5.40 -8.54
CA LEU A 108 -12.47 6.45 -9.56
C LEU A 108 -13.90 6.63 -10.09
N GLU A 109 -14.70 5.56 -10.10
CA GLU A 109 -16.11 5.56 -10.50
C GLU A 109 -17.01 6.51 -9.69
N SER A 110 -16.58 6.88 -8.48
CA SER A 110 -17.31 7.83 -7.64
C SER A 110 -17.03 9.30 -8.00
N PHE A 111 -15.95 9.58 -8.74
CA PHE A 111 -15.47 10.94 -9.05
C PHE A 111 -16.14 11.59 -10.28
N ASP A 112 -16.91 10.85 -11.07
CA ASP A 112 -17.62 11.39 -12.24
C ASP A 112 -18.76 12.35 -11.86
N SER A 113 -19.26 12.30 -10.62
CA SER A 113 -20.35 13.15 -10.16
C SER A 113 -19.93 14.59 -9.82
N GLU A 114 -18.65 14.83 -9.48
CA GLU A 114 -18.19 16.13 -8.97
C GLU A 114 -17.55 17.01 -10.05
N ARG A 115 -17.01 16.44 -11.12
CA ARG A 115 -16.28 17.20 -12.16
C ARG A 115 -17.15 17.88 -13.22
N SER A 116 -18.43 17.54 -13.32
CA SER A 116 -19.30 18.16 -14.33
C SER A 116 -19.65 19.63 -14.02
N SER A 117 -19.19 20.19 -12.90
CA SER A 117 -19.53 21.57 -12.49
C SER A 117 -18.34 22.49 -12.20
N THR A 118 -17.07 22.06 -12.32
CA THR A 118 -15.95 22.98 -12.02
C THR A 118 -14.67 22.69 -12.82
N LEU A 119 -14.40 23.61 -13.77
CA LEU A 119 -13.12 24.00 -14.40
C LEU A 119 -13.03 23.79 -15.94
N PRO A 120 -13.21 24.86 -16.74
CA PRO A 120 -12.59 24.95 -18.06
C PRO A 120 -11.10 25.30 -17.89
N GLY A 121 -10.18 24.48 -18.41
CA GLY A 121 -8.78 24.94 -18.63
C GLY A 121 -7.60 23.99 -18.43
N HIS A 122 -7.76 22.69 -18.15
CA HIS A 122 -6.58 21.84 -17.84
C HIS A 122 -5.95 21.12 -19.06
N LYS A 123 -5.91 21.77 -20.23
CA LYS A 123 -5.49 21.12 -21.48
C LYS A 123 -3.97 20.97 -21.71
N GLU A 124 -3.11 21.40 -20.79
CA GLU A 124 -1.66 21.48 -21.11
C GLU A 124 -0.67 20.67 -20.24
N LEU A 125 -1.10 19.90 -19.23
CA LEU A 125 -0.15 19.11 -18.40
C LEU A 125 -0.14 17.59 -18.68
N LEU A 126 -0.95 17.09 -19.61
CA LEU A 126 -1.13 15.65 -19.85
C LEU A 126 -0.86 15.14 -21.29
N PRO A 127 0.01 15.70 -22.15
CA PRO A 127 0.39 14.98 -23.37
C PRO A 127 1.30 13.77 -23.10
N SER A 128 2.14 13.82 -22.06
CA SER A 128 3.21 12.83 -21.84
C SER A 128 2.75 11.53 -21.18
N LEU A 129 1.75 11.57 -20.28
CA LEU A 129 1.26 10.35 -19.62
C LEU A 129 0.42 9.48 -20.57
N SER A 130 -0.35 10.08 -21.48
CA SER A 130 -1.11 9.34 -22.48
C SER A 130 -0.22 8.60 -23.48
N SER A 131 0.91 9.19 -23.91
CA SER A 131 1.84 8.51 -24.80
C SER A 131 2.56 7.35 -24.12
N ILE A 132 2.88 7.49 -22.82
CA ILE A 132 3.53 6.44 -22.03
C ILE A 132 2.59 5.24 -21.80
N LEU A 133 1.32 5.49 -21.45
CA LEU A 133 0.36 4.41 -21.18
C LEU A 133 -0.11 3.67 -22.44
N ASN A 134 -0.03 4.32 -23.60
CA ASN A 134 -0.41 3.71 -24.89
C ASN A 134 0.75 2.94 -25.56
N GLY A 135 1.91 2.82 -24.92
CA GLY A 135 3.03 2.01 -25.42
C GLY A 135 3.85 2.63 -26.55
N ASP A 136 3.64 3.91 -26.88
CA ASP A 136 4.50 4.64 -27.81
C ASP A 136 5.79 5.05 -27.08
N SER A 137 6.80 4.18 -27.14
CA SER A 137 8.15 4.56 -26.75
C SER A 137 8.64 5.68 -27.70
N PRO A 138 9.04 6.86 -27.20
CA PRO A 138 9.70 7.82 -28.06
C PRO A 138 10.98 7.16 -28.61
N ALA A 139 11.13 7.16 -29.93
CA ALA A 139 12.31 6.65 -30.60
C ALA A 139 13.54 7.33 -30.01
N ARG A 140 14.52 6.53 -29.55
CA ARG A 140 15.83 7.04 -29.16
C ARG A 140 16.49 7.66 -30.38
N HIS A 141 16.87 8.93 -30.28
CA HIS A 141 17.88 9.56 -31.14
C HIS A 141 19.26 9.39 -30.51
#